data_AF-A0AAV5TY72-F1
#
_entry.id   AF-A0AAV5TY72-F1
#
_cell.length_a   1.000
_cell.length_b   1.000
_cell.length_c   1.000
_cell.angle_alpha   90.00
_cell.angle_beta   90.00
_cell.angle_gamma   90.00
#
_symmetry.space_group_name_H-M   'P 1'
#
loop_
_entity.id
_entity.type
_entity.pdbx_description
1 polymer ?
#
loop_
_entity_poly.entity_id
_entity_poly.type
_entity_poly.pdbx_seq_one_letter_code
_entity_poly.pdbx_strand_id
1 'polypeptide(L)'
;SSFMVWDRSPQMSYHRPVLGKRMNEAEQQPMLHIDDADDVNRNNIDFYNQRSRIVHADAEEKMIFLFDYRGKEKGEECIHWKHLKALKDGNKWGVLRHPMVLHFINERLIECAVFYLAHIIAFFSFLLLLSSHIFSKDTFKDVLVTLFVILFLFFMMLKGAIKARISKSISLWFVIAYAFNILTFIATLAYVWLPHLFEYDDFHQEVKTIILWALPIIAVMSAWVNFLYILRKSPYGIYIFMMVRILKSFGHIATIWIPTLIAFSFAFHLILRDSGVEPWESSDTYQNSTTLHKLFVILQAVTKTSTMMIGEVDADNILGTRQWIPSILVLIFEIITVILLMNLMVSLAVGDVNDLRNTSQDKILRIKLNFVIEALQLSEAIGISALSSLCTNPTNNMLVVSYEGGYFAKTDETISRIFDERRESIAGQAPPPSHLGFGGMMNPSSTSDLVFHLGFSKERLRMRLCRRPVLGRSQNVHIDGCTLNLIEAPESGIPEHKSSFAVPDNEASCMRKAKQWLIGLDWHAYLELY
;
A
#
# COMPACT_ATOMS: atom_id res chain seq x y z
N SER A 1 27.29 33.68 -20.03
CA SER A 1 28.06 32.42 -19.93
C SER A 1 27.11 31.26 -20.20
N SER A 2 27.50 30.38 -21.10
CA SER A 2 26.66 29.51 -21.94
C SER A 2 25.61 28.64 -21.23
N PHE A 3 24.38 28.65 -21.76
CA PHE A 3 23.40 27.57 -21.61
C PHE A 3 22.99 27.12 -23.02
N MET A 4 23.24 25.84 -23.30
CA MET A 4 22.97 25.18 -24.58
C MET A 4 21.75 24.27 -24.41
N VAL A 5 20.74 24.52 -25.23
CA VAL A 5 19.62 23.63 -25.58
C VAL A 5 20.17 22.29 -26.06
N TRP A 6 19.63 21.14 -25.63
CA TRP A 6 19.50 19.94 -26.48
C TRP A 6 18.41 19.00 -25.96
N ASP A 7 17.37 18.90 -26.79
CA ASP A 7 16.32 17.89 -26.84
C ASP A 7 16.83 16.72 -27.70
N ARG A 8 16.57 15.47 -27.28
CA ARG A 8 16.19 14.31 -28.13
C ARG A 8 16.32 12.98 -27.39
N SER A 9 15.25 12.19 -27.55
CA SER A 9 15.08 10.77 -27.28
C SER A 9 16.01 9.86 -28.10
N PRO A 10 16.23 8.59 -27.68
CA PRO A 10 16.71 7.54 -28.58
C PRO A 10 15.67 6.43 -28.81
N GLN A 11 15.39 6.20 -30.09
CA GLN A 11 14.76 4.99 -30.63
C GLN A 11 15.76 3.83 -30.65
N MET A 12 15.31 2.63 -30.25
CA MET A 12 16.06 1.37 -30.40
C MET A 12 15.96 0.84 -31.83
N SER A 13 17.11 0.60 -32.47
CA SER A 13 17.23 -0.08 -33.76
C SER A 13 17.47 -1.58 -33.59
N TYR A 14 16.79 -2.36 -34.43
CA TYR A 14 16.96 -3.81 -34.57
C TYR A 14 18.24 -4.14 -35.34
N HIS A 15 19.07 -5.04 -34.81
CA HIS A 15 20.11 -5.73 -35.58
C HIS A 15 20.01 -7.25 -35.40
N ARG A 16 19.77 -7.96 -36.51
CA ARG A 16 20.04 -9.41 -36.66
C ARG A 16 21.54 -9.66 -36.82
N PRO A 17 22.03 -10.85 -36.44
CA PRO A 17 23.17 -11.46 -37.12
C PRO A 17 22.81 -12.77 -37.84
N VAL A 18 23.58 -13.01 -38.90
CA VAL A 18 23.48 -14.10 -39.87
C VAL A 18 24.40 -15.28 -39.48
N LEU A 19 23.97 -16.47 -39.91
CA LEU A 19 24.57 -17.80 -39.80
C LEU A 19 26.02 -17.93 -40.34
N GLY A 20 26.89 -18.74 -39.68
CA GLY A 20 28.20 -19.10 -40.25
C GLY A 20 29.17 -19.99 -39.43
N LYS A 21 28.80 -21.27 -39.21
CA LYS A 21 29.61 -22.54 -39.16
C LYS A 21 30.97 -22.70 -38.40
N ARG A 22 30.95 -23.70 -37.48
CA ARG A 22 31.98 -24.73 -37.06
C ARG A 22 33.28 -24.23 -36.40
N MET A 23 33.83 -24.82 -35.32
CA MET A 23 33.95 -26.24 -34.94
C MET A 23 34.35 -26.37 -33.45
N ASN A 24 33.88 -27.45 -32.80
CA ASN A 24 34.45 -28.19 -31.67
C ASN A 24 34.90 -27.45 -30.40
N GLU A 25 34.11 -27.59 -29.33
CA GLU A 25 34.63 -27.92 -28.01
C GLU A 25 33.52 -28.63 -27.22
N ALA A 26 33.83 -29.85 -26.78
CA ALA A 26 32.96 -30.66 -25.95
C ALA A 26 33.08 -30.15 -24.52
N GLU A 27 32.08 -29.38 -24.07
CA GLU A 27 31.94 -29.01 -22.68
C GLU A 27 30.59 -29.51 -22.15
N GLN A 28 30.70 -30.29 -21.08
CA GLN A 28 29.63 -31.03 -20.43
C GLN A 28 28.51 -30.07 -20.00
N GLN A 29 27.32 -30.24 -20.59
CA GLN A 29 26.09 -29.65 -20.06
C GLN A 29 25.86 -30.22 -18.65
N PRO A 30 25.71 -29.40 -17.60
CA PRO A 30 25.22 -29.90 -16.33
C PRO A 30 23.76 -30.30 -16.53
N MET A 31 23.44 -31.54 -16.17
CA MET A 31 22.09 -32.10 -16.15
C MET A 31 21.12 -31.12 -15.49
N LEU A 32 20.17 -30.62 -16.27
CA LEU A 32 18.95 -29.98 -15.79
C LEU A 32 18.23 -30.97 -14.86
N HIS A 33 18.27 -30.66 -13.57
CA HIS A 33 17.55 -31.37 -12.53
C HIS A 33 16.05 -31.32 -12.84
N ILE A 34 15.38 -32.46 -12.67
CA ILE A 34 13.94 -32.69 -12.93
C ILE A 34 13.02 -31.85 -12.00
N ASP A 35 13.57 -31.03 -11.11
CA ASP A 35 12.83 -30.14 -10.22
C ASP A 35 12.27 -28.87 -10.92
N ASP A 36 12.79 -28.47 -12.08
CA ASP A 36 12.41 -27.21 -12.76
C ASP A 36 11.06 -27.25 -13.48
N ALA A 37 10.55 -28.44 -13.85
CA ALA A 37 9.33 -28.53 -14.68
C ALA A 37 8.04 -28.09 -13.93
N ASP A 38 7.98 -28.33 -12.61
CA ASP A 38 6.82 -27.93 -11.80
C ASP A 38 6.85 -26.46 -11.38
N ASP A 39 8.03 -25.88 -11.16
CA ASP A 39 8.18 -24.44 -10.87
C ASP A 39 7.88 -23.58 -12.11
N VAL A 40 8.12 -24.09 -13.32
CA VAL A 40 7.66 -23.47 -14.57
C VAL A 40 6.13 -23.51 -14.69
N ASN A 41 5.47 -24.57 -14.20
CA ASN A 41 4.02 -24.72 -14.28
C ASN A 41 3.25 -23.89 -13.22
N ARG A 42 3.77 -23.80 -11.98
CA ARG A 42 3.23 -22.97 -10.87
C ARG A 42 3.24 -21.46 -11.13
N ASN A 43 3.93 -21.08 -12.19
CA ASN A 43 4.11 -19.73 -12.70
C ASN A 43 3.03 -19.33 -13.71
N ASN A 44 2.19 -20.26 -14.14
CA ASN A 44 1.07 -20.05 -15.06
C ASN A 44 -0.26 -20.01 -14.29
N ILE A 45 -1.21 -19.21 -14.77
CA ILE A 45 -2.54 -19.07 -14.17
C ILE A 45 -3.35 -20.38 -14.28
N ASP A 46 -3.14 -21.16 -15.33
CA ASP A 46 -3.83 -22.42 -15.58
C ASP A 46 -3.64 -23.45 -14.47
N PHE A 47 -2.47 -23.46 -13.84
CA PHE A 47 -2.18 -24.33 -12.69
C PHE A 47 -3.15 -24.08 -11.53
N TYR A 48 -3.49 -22.82 -11.27
CA TYR A 48 -4.43 -22.45 -10.21
C TYR A 48 -5.87 -22.68 -10.64
N ASN A 49 -6.22 -22.35 -11.88
CA ASN A 49 -7.55 -22.59 -12.44
C ASN A 49 -7.95 -24.07 -12.35
N GLN A 50 -7.02 -24.99 -12.60
CA GLN A 50 -7.27 -26.43 -12.48
C GLN A 50 -7.59 -26.86 -11.04
N ARG A 51 -7.06 -26.14 -10.04
CA ARG A 51 -7.17 -26.41 -8.60
C ARG A 51 -8.21 -25.54 -7.87
N SER A 52 -8.92 -24.68 -8.59
CA SER A 52 -10.01 -23.87 -8.04
C SER A 52 -11.35 -24.20 -8.69
N ARG A 53 -12.45 -24.10 -7.93
CA ARG A 53 -13.82 -24.17 -8.45
C ARG A 53 -14.65 -23.05 -7.86
N ILE A 54 -15.65 -22.60 -8.63
CA ILE A 54 -16.64 -21.62 -8.17
C ILE A 54 -18.01 -22.30 -8.14
N VAL A 55 -18.77 -22.04 -7.08
CA VAL A 55 -20.19 -22.34 -6.96
C VAL A 55 -20.92 -21.03 -6.69
N HIS A 56 -21.87 -20.69 -7.55
CA HIS A 56 -22.75 -19.54 -7.36
C HIS A 56 -24.00 -19.99 -6.60
N ALA A 57 -24.22 -19.41 -5.43
CA ALA A 57 -25.43 -19.61 -4.64
C ALA A 57 -26.31 -18.37 -4.79
N ASP A 58 -26.94 -18.24 -5.96
CA ASP A 58 -27.73 -17.05 -6.34
C ASP A 58 -28.89 -16.79 -5.38
N ALA A 59 -29.47 -17.85 -4.78
CA ALA A 59 -30.57 -17.74 -3.82
C ALA A 59 -30.15 -17.08 -2.49
N GLU A 60 -28.86 -17.11 -2.14
CA GLU A 60 -28.33 -16.56 -0.89
C GLU A 60 -27.39 -15.37 -1.09
N GLU A 61 -27.27 -14.86 -2.31
CA GLU A 61 -26.37 -13.75 -2.65
C GLU A 61 -24.90 -14.02 -2.23
N LYS A 62 -24.42 -15.26 -2.45
CA LYS A 62 -23.06 -15.69 -2.09
C LYS A 62 -22.35 -16.41 -3.23
N MET A 63 -21.03 -16.23 -3.29
CA MET A 63 -20.11 -16.98 -4.13
C MET A 63 -19.21 -17.86 -3.25
N ILE A 64 -19.12 -19.13 -3.59
CA ILE A 64 -18.30 -20.11 -2.88
C ILE A 64 -17.14 -20.50 -3.79
N PHE A 65 -15.92 -20.35 -3.28
CA PHE A 65 -14.71 -20.83 -3.91
C PHE A 65 -14.18 -22.07 -3.18
N LEU A 66 -13.86 -23.11 -3.94
CA LEU A 66 -13.26 -24.35 -3.45
C LEU A 66 -11.84 -24.47 -4.00
N PHE A 67 -10.88 -24.82 -3.14
CA PHE A 67 -9.45 -24.83 -3.48
C PHE A 67 -8.77 -26.14 -3.06
N ASP A 68 -7.85 -26.64 -3.90
CA ASP A 68 -6.97 -27.76 -3.56
C ASP A 68 -5.52 -27.30 -3.33
N TYR A 69 -5.16 -27.14 -2.05
CA TYR A 69 -3.83 -26.72 -1.60
C TYR A 69 -2.80 -27.85 -1.46
N ARG A 70 -3.15 -29.11 -1.76
CA ARG A 70 -2.25 -30.26 -1.51
C ARG A 70 -0.98 -30.22 -2.38
N GLY A 71 0.18 -30.38 -1.72
CA GLY A 71 1.52 -30.51 -2.29
C GLY A 71 1.87 -31.94 -2.72
N LYS A 72 3.16 -32.21 -2.97
CA LYS A 72 3.64 -33.55 -3.36
C LYS A 72 3.79 -34.45 -2.14
N GLU A 73 4.25 -33.90 -1.03
CA GLU A 73 4.40 -34.62 0.23
C GLU A 73 3.16 -34.50 1.13
N LYS A 74 2.92 -35.51 1.97
CA LYS A 74 1.82 -35.49 2.94
C LYS A 74 2.05 -34.36 3.96
N GLY A 75 1.18 -33.35 3.93
CA GLY A 75 1.23 -32.19 4.81
C GLY A 75 1.92 -30.96 4.21
N GLU A 76 2.46 -31.07 2.99
CA GLU A 76 3.03 -29.94 2.26
C GLU A 76 1.93 -29.19 1.49
N GLU A 77 1.93 -27.86 1.55
CA GLU A 77 1.03 -27.00 0.77
C GLU A 77 1.68 -26.60 -0.56
N CYS A 78 0.90 -26.50 -1.62
CA CYS A 78 1.44 -26.16 -2.94
C CYS A 78 1.96 -24.71 -3.06
N ILE A 79 1.69 -23.85 -2.06
CA ILE A 79 2.11 -22.45 -2.02
C ILE A 79 3.05 -22.24 -0.83
N HIS A 80 4.30 -21.86 -1.12
CA HIS A 80 5.30 -21.48 -0.12
C HIS A 80 5.74 -20.02 -0.30
N TRP A 81 6.37 -19.45 0.74
CA TRP A 81 6.86 -18.06 0.69
C TRP A 81 7.92 -17.84 -0.41
N LYS A 82 8.75 -18.87 -0.72
CA LYS A 82 9.74 -18.83 -1.81
C LYS A 82 9.06 -18.63 -3.16
N HIS A 83 7.96 -19.34 -3.38
CA HIS A 83 7.14 -19.22 -4.58
C HIS A 83 6.43 -17.86 -4.67
N LEU A 84 5.84 -17.38 -3.58
CA LEU A 84 5.26 -16.03 -3.53
C LEU A 84 6.29 -14.93 -3.82
N LYS A 85 7.52 -15.11 -3.33
CA LYS A 85 8.65 -14.21 -3.62
C LYS A 85 9.04 -14.28 -5.10
N ALA A 86 9.11 -15.46 -5.70
CA ALA A 86 9.40 -15.62 -7.13
C ALA A 86 8.33 -14.98 -8.02
N LEU A 87 7.03 -15.15 -7.69
CA LEU A 87 5.93 -14.50 -8.42
C LEU A 87 5.99 -12.97 -8.33
N LYS A 88 6.34 -12.45 -7.15
CA LYS A 88 6.51 -11.02 -6.92
C LYS A 88 7.71 -10.47 -7.69
N ASP A 89 8.86 -11.13 -7.62
CA ASP A 89 10.10 -10.69 -8.27
C ASP A 89 9.98 -10.82 -9.81
N GLY A 90 9.22 -11.81 -10.30
CA GLY A 90 8.83 -11.97 -11.70
C GLY A 90 7.68 -11.04 -12.16
N ASN A 91 7.19 -10.15 -11.30
CA ASN A 91 6.10 -9.19 -11.59
C ASN A 91 4.80 -9.84 -12.13
N LYS A 92 4.52 -11.09 -11.76
CA LYS A 92 3.36 -11.87 -12.25
C LYS A 92 2.10 -11.57 -11.43
N TRP A 93 1.64 -10.33 -11.47
CA TRP A 93 0.50 -9.86 -10.66
C TRP A 93 -0.83 -10.49 -11.06
N GLY A 94 -1.01 -10.93 -12.31
CA GLY A 94 -2.20 -11.67 -12.72
C GLY A 94 -2.37 -12.97 -11.94
N VAL A 95 -1.27 -13.70 -11.69
CA VAL A 95 -1.28 -14.94 -10.91
C VAL A 95 -1.47 -14.66 -9.42
N LEU A 96 -0.84 -13.60 -8.88
CA LEU A 96 -1.00 -13.20 -7.48
C LEU A 96 -2.41 -12.73 -7.14
N ARG A 97 -3.16 -12.21 -8.11
CA ARG A 97 -4.57 -11.81 -7.98
C ARG A 97 -5.54 -12.99 -8.10
N HIS A 98 -5.07 -14.18 -8.44
CA HIS A 98 -5.93 -15.34 -8.52
C HIS A 98 -6.58 -15.62 -7.14
N PRO A 99 -7.91 -15.90 -7.06
CA PRO A 99 -8.62 -16.05 -5.78
C PRO A 99 -7.98 -17.05 -4.80
N MET A 100 -7.44 -18.16 -5.32
CA MET A 100 -6.73 -19.16 -4.50
C MET A 100 -5.48 -18.59 -3.80
N VAL A 101 -4.71 -17.74 -4.50
CA VAL A 101 -3.47 -17.15 -3.98
C VAL A 101 -3.79 -16.03 -3.00
N LEU A 102 -4.77 -15.17 -3.34
CA LEU A 102 -5.29 -14.16 -2.42
C LEU A 102 -5.85 -14.78 -1.14
N HIS A 103 -6.53 -15.92 -1.25
CA HIS A 103 -7.10 -16.63 -0.12
C HIS A 103 -6.01 -17.15 0.81
N PHE A 104 -4.98 -17.79 0.24
CA PHE A 104 -3.80 -18.23 0.97
C PHE A 104 -3.13 -17.05 1.71
N ILE A 105 -2.90 -15.93 1.03
CA ILE A 105 -2.31 -14.73 1.62
C ILE A 105 -3.17 -14.23 2.78
N ASN A 106 -4.49 -14.19 2.60
CA ASN A 106 -5.43 -13.70 3.59
C ASN A 106 -5.44 -14.55 4.87
N GLU A 107 -5.42 -15.88 4.74
CA GLU A 107 -5.37 -16.78 5.91
C GLU A 107 -4.08 -16.56 6.71
N ARG A 108 -2.92 -16.50 6.05
CA ARG A 108 -1.64 -16.22 6.73
C ARG A 108 -1.60 -14.84 7.36
N LEU A 109 -2.28 -13.87 6.75
CA LEU A 109 -2.40 -12.52 7.30
C LEU A 109 -3.28 -12.50 8.57
N ILE A 110 -4.37 -13.27 8.60
CA ILE A 110 -5.24 -13.43 9.77
C ILE A 110 -4.48 -14.11 10.92
N GLU A 111 -3.63 -15.09 10.63
CA GLU A 111 -2.76 -15.71 11.64
C GLU A 111 -1.77 -14.69 12.24
N CYS A 112 -1.20 -13.81 11.41
CA CYS A 112 -0.32 -12.72 11.84
C CYS A 112 -1.03 -11.60 12.64
N ALA A 113 -2.37 -11.55 12.64
CA ALA A 113 -3.12 -10.40 13.14
C ALA A 113 -2.88 -10.14 14.63
N VAL A 114 -2.68 -11.18 15.45
CA VAL A 114 -2.42 -11.03 16.90
C VAL A 114 -1.08 -10.35 17.15
N PHE A 115 -0.04 -10.77 16.44
CA PHE A 115 1.29 -10.15 16.52
C PHE A 115 1.24 -8.68 16.07
N TYR A 116 0.52 -8.40 14.99
CA TYR A 116 0.33 -7.03 14.51
C TYR A 116 -0.46 -6.16 15.51
N LEU A 117 -1.52 -6.69 16.13
CA LEU A 117 -2.28 -6.01 17.17
C LEU A 117 -1.41 -5.70 18.39
N ALA A 118 -0.62 -6.67 18.85
CA ALA A 118 0.31 -6.48 19.95
C ALA A 118 1.32 -5.36 19.65
N HIS A 119 1.83 -5.29 18.42
CA HIS A 119 2.72 -4.21 17.99
C HIS A 119 2.03 -2.84 17.97
N ILE A 120 0.78 -2.75 17.49
CA ILE A 120 -0.02 -1.51 17.55
C ILE A 120 -0.20 -1.06 19.01
N ILE A 121 -0.61 -1.97 19.90
CA ILE A 121 -0.86 -1.66 21.31
C ILE A 121 0.43 -1.22 22.00
N ALA A 122 1.55 -1.91 21.76
CA ALA A 122 2.84 -1.55 22.33
C ALA A 122 3.29 -0.15 21.87
N PHE A 123 3.18 0.16 20.57
CA PHE A 123 3.56 1.48 20.05
C PHE A 123 2.62 2.60 20.50
N PHE A 124 1.31 2.32 20.57
CA PHE A 124 0.33 3.27 21.09
C PHE A 124 0.57 3.57 22.58
N SER A 125 0.90 2.54 23.37
CA SER A 125 1.27 2.71 24.79
C SER A 125 2.52 3.58 24.94
N PHE A 126 3.52 3.39 24.06
CA PHE A 126 4.70 4.25 24.00
C PHE A 126 4.35 5.70 23.64
N LEU A 127 3.47 5.93 22.67
CA LEU A 127 3.03 7.27 22.29
C LEU A 127 2.31 7.98 23.45
N LEU A 128 1.43 7.26 24.17
CA LEU A 128 0.76 7.79 25.36
C LEU A 128 1.74 8.11 26.49
N LEU A 129 2.72 7.22 26.72
CA LEU A 129 3.77 7.45 27.71
C LEU A 129 4.60 8.69 27.38
N LEU A 130 5.03 8.84 26.11
CA LEU A 130 5.79 10.00 25.65
C LEU A 130 4.98 11.30 25.77
N SER A 131 3.69 11.26 25.43
CA SER A 131 2.79 12.41 25.62
C SER A 131 2.61 12.76 27.09
N SER A 132 2.41 11.78 27.97
CA SER A 132 2.32 11.99 29.42
C SER A 132 3.61 12.59 30.01
N HIS A 133 4.76 12.14 29.53
CA HIS A 133 6.07 12.64 29.94
C HIS A 133 6.25 14.13 29.58
N ILE A 134 5.76 14.56 28.41
CA ILE A 134 5.84 15.97 28.01
C ILE A 134 5.07 16.88 28.97
N PHE A 135 3.89 16.47 29.41
CA PHE A 135 3.08 17.25 30.35
C PHE A 135 3.59 17.19 31.79
N SER A 136 4.21 16.07 32.18
CA SER A 136 4.69 15.86 33.55
C SER A 136 6.00 15.07 33.53
N LYS A 137 7.08 15.77 33.87
CA LYS A 137 8.42 15.18 33.98
C LYS A 137 8.55 14.47 35.32
N ASP A 138 9.00 13.22 35.27
CA ASP A 138 9.21 12.38 36.43
C ASP A 138 10.33 11.40 36.11
N THR A 139 11.31 11.30 37.02
CA THR A 139 12.45 10.38 36.91
C THR A 139 12.04 8.93 36.64
N PHE A 140 10.89 8.48 37.19
CA PHE A 140 10.36 7.15 36.89
C PHE A 140 9.95 7.00 35.41
N LYS A 141 9.34 8.04 34.84
CA LYS A 141 8.94 8.06 33.43
C LYS A 141 10.15 8.13 32.50
N ASP A 142 11.21 8.83 32.89
CA ASP A 142 12.46 8.92 32.12
C ASP A 142 13.09 7.53 31.94
N VAL A 143 13.17 6.75 33.03
CA VAL A 143 13.64 5.36 33.00
C VAL A 143 12.72 4.48 32.16
N LEU A 144 11.39 4.62 32.32
CA LEU A 144 10.42 3.81 31.59
C LEU A 144 10.46 4.10 30.08
N VAL A 145 10.49 5.36 29.66
CA VAL A 145 10.62 5.77 28.25
C VAL A 145 11.93 5.24 27.67
N THR A 146 13.04 5.37 28.40
CA THR A 146 14.34 4.86 27.97
C THR A 146 14.32 3.34 27.79
N LEU A 147 13.71 2.59 28.72
CA LEU A 147 13.55 1.14 28.63
C LEU A 147 12.74 0.74 27.38
N PHE A 148 11.63 1.42 27.11
CA PHE A 148 10.82 1.19 25.91
C PHE A 148 11.62 1.45 24.62
N VAL A 149 12.39 2.54 24.57
CA VAL A 149 13.21 2.86 23.40
C VAL A 149 14.29 1.80 23.18
N ILE A 150 14.98 1.35 24.23
CA ILE A 150 15.98 0.28 24.14
C ILE A 150 15.35 -1.01 23.62
N LEU A 151 14.17 -1.40 24.13
CA LEU A 151 13.44 -2.57 23.67
C LEU A 151 13.05 -2.48 22.19
N PHE A 152 12.55 -1.32 21.73
CA PHE A 152 12.22 -1.13 20.32
C PHE A 152 13.44 -1.10 19.42
N LEU A 153 14.54 -0.48 19.85
CA LEU A 153 15.82 -0.52 19.14
C LEU A 153 16.34 -1.96 18.99
N PHE A 154 16.20 -2.78 20.03
CA PHE A 154 16.55 -4.20 19.95
C PHE A 154 15.71 -4.95 18.90
N PHE A 155 14.38 -4.80 18.92
CA PHE A 155 13.51 -5.41 17.91
C PHE A 155 13.79 -4.91 16.49
N MET A 156 14.13 -3.62 16.35
CA MET A 156 14.53 -3.03 15.07
C MET A 156 15.85 -3.60 14.57
N MET A 157 16.86 -3.74 15.44
CA MET A 157 18.12 -4.39 15.09
C MET A 157 17.91 -5.85 14.67
N LEU A 158 17.08 -6.59 15.40
CA LEU A 158 16.73 -7.98 15.05
C LEU A 158 16.09 -8.04 13.66
N LYS A 159 15.11 -7.17 13.40
CA LYS A 159 14.45 -7.06 12.09
C LYS A 159 15.45 -6.70 10.98
N GLY A 160 16.38 -5.78 11.24
CA GLY A 160 17.44 -5.39 10.31
C GLY A 160 18.38 -6.55 10.00
N ALA A 161 18.83 -7.27 11.01
CA ALA A 161 19.75 -8.42 10.88
C ALA A 161 19.12 -9.56 10.07
N ILE A 162 17.86 -9.89 10.34
CA ILE A 162 17.12 -10.93 9.60
C ILE A 162 16.97 -10.55 8.13
N LYS A 163 16.59 -9.29 7.87
CA LYS A 163 16.46 -8.79 6.50
C LYS A 163 17.79 -8.77 5.75
N ALA A 164 18.89 -8.43 6.43
CA ALA A 164 20.23 -8.43 5.85
C ALA A 164 20.72 -9.85 5.52
N ARG A 165 20.39 -10.86 6.34
CA ARG A 165 20.77 -12.26 6.06
C ARG A 165 20.00 -12.87 4.90
N ILE A 166 18.70 -12.58 4.79
CA ILE A 166 17.79 -13.28 3.86
C ILE A 166 17.60 -12.53 2.54
N SER A 167 17.68 -11.19 2.56
CA SER A 167 17.43 -10.37 1.37
C SER A 167 18.74 -10.00 0.66
N LYS A 168 18.92 -10.51 -0.56
CA LYS A 168 20.07 -10.19 -1.43
C LYS A 168 20.09 -8.73 -1.88
N SER A 169 18.96 -8.02 -1.80
CA SER A 169 18.86 -6.57 -2.04
C SER A 169 17.92 -5.93 -1.01
N ILE A 170 18.33 -4.77 -0.49
CA ILE A 170 17.54 -3.97 0.45
C ILE A 170 16.85 -2.86 -0.35
N SER A 171 15.53 -2.74 -0.21
CA SER A 171 14.77 -1.65 -0.86
C SER A 171 15.17 -0.30 -0.26
N LEU A 172 15.39 0.70 -1.13
CA LEU A 172 15.68 2.08 -0.70
C LEU A 172 14.60 2.65 0.23
N TRP A 173 13.33 2.33 -0.03
CA TRP A 173 12.21 2.70 0.85
C TRP A 173 12.28 2.06 2.24
N PHE A 174 12.83 0.85 2.33
CA PHE A 174 13.07 0.21 3.62
C PHE A 174 14.16 0.95 4.39
N VAL A 175 15.25 1.35 3.72
CA VAL A 175 16.33 2.12 4.35
C VAL A 175 15.83 3.46 4.88
N ILE A 176 15.05 4.20 4.08
CA ILE A 176 14.48 5.49 4.50
C ILE A 176 13.58 5.31 5.74
N ALA A 177 12.65 4.34 5.69
CA ALA A 177 11.74 4.11 6.81
C ALA A 177 12.49 3.63 8.08
N TYR A 178 13.53 2.82 7.90
CA TYR A 178 14.38 2.34 8.99
C TYR A 178 15.18 3.48 9.63
N ALA A 179 15.80 4.33 8.81
CA ALA A 179 16.53 5.51 9.26
C ALA A 179 15.62 6.52 9.99
N PHE A 180 14.41 6.75 9.48
CA PHE A 180 13.44 7.64 10.13
C PHE A 180 13.00 7.14 11.51
N ASN A 181 12.80 5.82 11.68
CA ASN A 181 12.53 5.23 12.98
C ASN A 181 13.72 5.39 13.95
N ILE A 182 14.94 5.15 13.48
CA ILE A 182 16.15 5.37 14.29
C ILE A 182 16.25 6.83 14.72
N LEU A 183 16.07 7.76 13.79
CA LEU A 183 16.11 9.20 14.08
C LEU A 183 15.08 9.58 15.14
N THR A 184 13.89 8.99 15.10
CA THR A 184 12.84 9.20 16.11
C THR A 184 13.29 8.73 17.48
N PHE A 185 13.87 7.52 17.57
CA PHE A 185 14.37 6.99 18.85
C PHE A 185 15.57 7.76 19.39
N ILE A 186 16.47 8.23 18.51
CA ILE A 186 17.58 9.11 18.90
C ILE A 186 17.02 10.44 19.41
N ALA A 187 16.03 11.03 18.73
CA ALA A 187 15.39 12.27 19.17
C ALA A 187 14.69 12.11 20.52
N THR A 188 14.03 10.98 20.78
CA THR A 188 13.41 10.70 22.09
C THR A 188 14.45 10.50 23.20
N LEU A 189 15.57 9.81 22.92
CA LEU A 189 16.65 9.67 23.89
C LEU A 189 17.33 11.02 24.17
N ALA A 190 17.57 11.80 23.12
CA ALA A 190 18.10 13.14 23.24
C ALA A 190 17.17 14.02 24.08
N TYR A 191 15.86 13.96 23.86
CA TYR A 191 14.87 14.69 24.66
C TYR A 191 14.92 14.35 26.16
N VAL A 192 15.04 13.06 26.51
CA VAL A 192 15.08 12.62 27.91
C VAL A 192 16.41 13.02 28.59
N TRP A 193 17.54 12.86 27.90
CA TRP A 193 18.86 12.96 28.53
C TRP A 193 19.58 14.31 28.35
N LEU A 194 19.29 15.11 27.30
CA LEU A 194 19.93 16.43 27.13
C LEU A 194 19.67 17.40 28.30
N PRO A 195 18.47 17.45 28.93
CA PRO A 195 18.26 18.32 30.09
C PRO A 195 19.28 18.06 31.21
N HIS A 196 19.59 16.79 31.48
CA HIS A 196 20.59 16.40 32.48
C HIS A 196 22.03 16.73 32.05
N LEU A 197 22.35 16.61 30.76
CA LEU A 197 23.68 16.96 30.25
C LEU A 197 23.93 18.47 30.25
N PHE A 198 22.90 19.28 29.98
CA PHE A 198 23.00 20.74 29.98
C PHE A 198 23.03 21.37 31.37
N GLU A 199 22.71 20.63 32.42
CA GLU A 199 22.88 21.09 33.82
C GLU A 199 24.35 21.22 34.21
N TYR A 200 25.27 20.57 33.49
CA TYR A 200 26.71 20.55 33.81
C TYR A 200 27.52 21.68 33.15
N ASP A 201 26.92 22.46 32.24
CA ASP A 201 27.61 23.49 31.46
C ASP A 201 26.71 24.72 31.24
N ASP A 202 27.25 25.94 31.39
CA ASP A 202 26.51 27.20 31.29
C ASP A 202 26.63 27.88 29.90
N PHE A 203 27.37 27.28 28.95
CA PHE A 203 27.61 27.92 27.66
C PHE A 203 26.36 27.99 26.75
N HIS A 204 26.05 29.16 26.17
CA HIS A 204 24.93 29.46 25.24
C HIS A 204 23.50 29.06 25.70
N GLN A 205 23.03 29.69 26.77
CA GLN A 205 21.70 29.48 27.35
C GLN A 205 20.53 29.64 26.36
N GLU A 206 20.58 30.62 25.45
CA GLU A 206 19.51 30.83 24.44
C GLU A 206 19.36 29.63 23.49
N VAL A 207 20.47 29.08 23.01
CA VAL A 207 20.47 27.93 22.11
C VAL A 207 19.97 26.68 22.83
N LYS A 208 20.37 26.49 24.10
CA LYS A 208 19.90 25.39 24.95
C LYS A 208 18.38 25.44 25.12
N THR A 209 17.81 26.61 25.41
CA THR A 209 16.35 26.78 25.55
C THR A 209 15.61 26.45 24.26
N ILE A 210 16.11 26.89 23.09
CA ILE A 210 15.50 26.58 21.79
C ILE A 210 15.54 25.07 21.52
N ILE A 211 16.68 24.43 21.72
CA ILE A 211 16.85 22.98 21.49
C ILE A 211 15.94 22.17 22.41
N LEU A 212 15.90 22.52 23.70
CA LEU A 212 15.06 21.84 24.70
C LEU A 212 13.56 21.99 24.42
N TRP A 213 13.14 23.10 23.81
CA TRP A 213 11.74 23.31 23.40
C TRP A 213 11.38 22.56 22.11
N ALA A 214 12.30 22.54 21.12
CA ALA A 214 12.05 21.89 19.83
C ALA A 214 12.07 20.35 19.90
N LEU A 215 12.98 19.78 20.69
CA LEU A 215 13.16 18.32 20.81
C LEU A 215 11.89 17.52 21.15
N PRO A 216 11.10 17.86 22.19
CA PRO A 216 9.86 17.13 22.50
C PRO A 216 8.85 17.17 21.36
N ILE A 217 8.73 18.32 20.68
CA ILE A 217 7.82 18.52 19.55
C ILE A 217 8.23 17.59 18.41
N ILE A 218 9.51 17.59 18.04
CA ILE A 218 10.04 16.71 16.98
C ILE A 218 9.86 15.24 17.36
N ALA A 219 10.15 14.88 18.61
CA ALA A 219 10.03 13.52 19.11
C ALA A 219 8.59 12.98 19.03
N VAL A 220 7.59 13.75 19.50
CA VAL A 220 6.18 13.33 19.42
C VAL A 220 5.63 13.33 18.01
N MET A 221 5.94 14.35 17.21
CA MET A 221 5.47 14.41 15.82
C MET A 221 6.05 13.26 15.00
N SER A 222 7.35 12.96 15.16
CA SER A 222 7.99 11.83 14.47
C SER A 222 7.47 10.47 14.97
N ALA A 223 7.24 10.32 16.28
CA ALA A 223 6.58 9.14 16.84
C ALA A 223 5.17 8.93 16.26
N TRP A 224 4.38 10.01 16.13
CA TRP A 224 3.05 9.93 15.53
C TRP A 224 3.12 9.48 14.05
N VAL A 225 4.02 10.07 13.24
CA VAL A 225 4.22 9.65 11.85
C VAL A 225 4.65 8.17 11.75
N ASN A 226 5.48 7.68 12.67
CA ASN A 226 5.83 6.25 12.73
C ASN A 226 4.64 5.36 13.08
N PHE A 227 3.75 5.80 13.97
CA PHE A 227 2.54 5.06 14.27
C PHE A 227 1.60 4.98 13.05
N LEU A 228 1.44 6.08 12.29
CA LEU A 228 0.73 6.06 11.01
C LEU A 228 1.36 5.06 10.03
N TYR A 229 2.70 4.99 9.98
CA TYR A 229 3.40 4.02 9.14
C TYR A 229 3.07 2.57 9.53
N ILE A 230 2.94 2.28 10.84
CA ILE A 230 2.52 0.97 11.35
C ILE A 230 1.06 0.69 10.94
N LEU A 231 0.15 1.66 11.15
CA LEU A 231 -1.27 1.55 10.81
C LEU A 231 -1.54 1.36 9.32
N ARG A 232 -0.57 1.64 8.44
CA ARG A 232 -0.71 1.43 6.99
C ARG A 232 -1.08 0.00 6.59
N LYS A 233 -0.88 -1.02 7.43
CA LYS A 233 -1.29 -2.40 7.11
C LYS A 233 -2.75 -2.71 7.44
N SER A 234 -3.38 -1.85 8.25
CA SER A 234 -4.79 -1.95 8.65
C SER A 234 -5.74 -1.63 7.49
N PRO A 235 -7.07 -1.83 7.60
CA PRO A 235 -8.03 -1.36 6.60
C PRO A 235 -7.90 0.14 6.31
N TYR A 236 -7.49 0.95 7.30
CA TYR A 236 -7.27 2.38 7.14
C TYR A 236 -6.01 2.72 6.32
N GLY A 237 -5.19 1.73 6.00
CA GLY A 237 -3.96 1.90 5.22
C GLY A 237 -4.18 2.49 3.83
N ILE A 238 -5.37 2.27 3.26
CA ILE A 238 -5.80 2.90 2.01
C ILE A 238 -5.77 4.42 2.17
N TYR A 239 -6.41 4.97 3.20
CA TYR A 239 -6.44 6.42 3.45
C TYR A 239 -5.06 6.99 3.78
N ILE A 240 -4.23 6.28 4.54
CA ILE A 240 -2.86 6.71 4.84
C ILE A 240 -2.04 6.78 3.55
N PHE A 241 -2.19 5.80 2.66
CA PHE A 241 -1.52 5.81 1.37
C PHE A 241 -2.02 6.95 0.47
N MET A 242 -3.34 7.17 0.43
CA MET A 242 -3.95 8.29 -0.27
C MET A 242 -3.37 9.62 0.22
N MET A 243 -3.34 9.84 1.53
CA MET A 243 -2.80 11.04 2.16
C MET A 243 -1.34 11.28 1.78
N VAL A 244 -0.47 10.25 1.82
CA VAL A 244 0.95 10.39 1.42
C VAL A 244 1.09 10.76 -0.06
N ARG A 245 0.24 10.21 -0.95
CA ARG A 245 0.26 10.57 -2.37
C ARG A 245 -0.28 11.97 -2.62
N ILE A 246 -1.34 12.39 -1.92
CA ILE A 246 -1.85 13.76 -1.93
C ILE A 246 -0.75 14.72 -1.46
N LEU A 247 -0.06 14.41 -0.36
CA LEU A 247 1.06 15.21 0.14
C LEU A 247 2.20 15.32 -0.86
N LYS A 248 2.51 14.23 -1.59
CA LYS A 248 3.51 14.26 -2.66
C LYS A 248 3.06 15.14 -3.84
N SER A 249 1.80 15.01 -4.26
CA SER A 249 1.23 15.84 -5.33
C SER A 249 1.24 17.32 -4.93
N PHE A 250 0.81 17.60 -3.71
CA PHE A 250 0.91 18.92 -3.09
C PHE A 250 2.34 19.44 -3.06
N GLY A 251 3.34 18.62 -2.73
CA GLY A 251 4.76 19.01 -2.77
C GLY A 251 5.24 19.46 -4.17
N HIS A 252 4.73 18.84 -5.24
CA HIS A 252 5.02 19.29 -6.61
C HIS A 252 4.43 20.68 -6.88
N ILE A 253 3.19 20.92 -6.47
CA ILE A 253 2.54 22.23 -6.61
C ILE A 253 3.19 23.28 -5.70
N ALA A 254 3.60 22.88 -4.50
CA ALA A 254 4.28 23.72 -3.51
C ALA A 254 5.58 24.33 -4.07
N THR A 255 6.19 23.72 -5.10
CA THR A 255 7.37 24.26 -5.77
C THR A 255 7.08 25.59 -6.48
N ILE A 256 5.86 25.80 -6.99
CA ILE A 256 5.41 27.08 -7.57
C ILE A 256 4.89 28.00 -6.47
N TRP A 257 4.21 27.43 -5.48
CA TRP A 257 3.53 28.20 -4.44
C TRP A 257 4.51 28.81 -3.41
N ILE A 258 5.48 28.06 -2.91
CA ILE A 258 6.43 28.55 -1.88
C ILE A 258 7.20 29.80 -2.35
N PRO A 259 7.78 29.85 -3.57
CA PRO A 259 8.42 31.06 -4.07
C PRO A 259 7.46 32.24 -4.20
N THR A 260 6.23 32.00 -4.65
CA THR A 260 5.18 33.02 -4.73
C THR A 260 4.86 33.60 -3.35
N LEU A 261 4.70 32.74 -2.34
CA LEU A 261 4.45 33.13 -0.95
C LEU A 261 5.62 33.95 -0.40
N ILE A 262 6.87 33.50 -0.61
CA ILE A 262 8.07 34.23 -0.20
C ILE A 262 8.15 35.61 -0.87
N ALA A 263 7.85 35.71 -2.17
CA ALA A 263 7.86 36.98 -2.90
C ALA A 263 6.85 37.99 -2.34
N PHE A 264 5.61 37.55 -2.10
CA PHE A 264 4.59 38.41 -1.48
C PHE A 264 4.92 38.75 -0.03
N SER A 265 5.51 37.81 0.73
CA SER A 265 5.94 38.08 2.10
C SER A 265 6.99 39.18 2.16
N PHE A 266 7.97 39.17 1.24
CA PHE A 266 8.92 40.26 1.14
C PHE A 266 8.29 41.58 0.67
N ALA A 267 7.33 41.54 -0.26
CA ALA A 267 6.61 42.74 -0.70
C ALA A 267 5.82 43.37 0.45
N PHE A 268 5.11 42.56 1.24
CA PHE A 268 4.41 43.01 2.45
C PHE A 268 5.38 43.52 3.50
N HIS A 269 6.48 42.80 3.76
CA HIS A 269 7.49 43.24 4.71
C HIS A 269 8.11 44.58 4.32
N LEU A 270 8.38 44.83 3.03
CA LEU A 270 8.93 46.11 2.55
C LEU A 270 7.96 47.26 2.72
N ILE A 271 6.69 47.05 2.40
CA ILE A 271 5.67 48.11 2.38
C ILE A 271 5.14 48.40 3.80
N LEU A 272 5.08 47.38 4.66
CA LEU A 272 4.51 47.48 6.01
C LEU A 272 5.56 47.70 7.10
N ARG A 273 6.87 47.67 6.79
CA ARG A 273 7.98 47.80 7.76
C ARG A 273 7.86 49.01 8.70
N ASP A 274 7.35 50.12 8.18
CA ASP A 274 7.27 51.39 8.90
C ASP A 274 5.81 51.75 9.26
N SER A 275 4.88 50.80 9.12
CA SER A 275 3.44 51.00 9.36
C SER A 275 3.03 50.82 10.84
N GLY A 276 3.93 50.29 11.68
CA GLY A 276 3.66 50.00 13.09
C GLY A 276 2.74 48.78 13.33
N VAL A 277 2.42 48.03 12.28
CA VAL A 277 1.60 46.81 12.37
C VAL A 277 2.50 45.61 12.67
N GLU A 278 2.30 44.92 13.80
CA GLU A 278 2.98 43.65 14.09
C GLU A 278 2.61 42.59 13.05
N PRO A 279 3.51 41.67 12.64
CA PRO A 279 4.90 41.43 13.01
C PRO A 279 5.90 42.23 12.15
N TRP A 280 5.43 43.21 11.39
CA TRP A 280 6.23 44.02 10.46
C TRP A 280 6.85 45.21 11.19
N GLU A 281 7.51 44.95 12.33
CA GLU A 281 8.03 45.98 13.23
C GLU A 281 9.11 46.87 12.58
N SER A 282 9.22 48.08 13.12
CA SER A 282 10.13 49.13 12.65
C SER A 282 11.62 48.81 12.87
N SER A 283 12.47 49.41 12.03
CA SER A 283 13.92 49.21 11.90
C SER A 283 14.76 49.27 13.19
N ASP A 284 14.24 49.82 14.29
CA ASP A 284 15.03 50.13 15.49
C ASP A 284 15.37 48.87 16.33
N THR A 285 14.51 47.85 16.32
CA THR A 285 14.77 46.53 16.95
C THR A 285 15.70 45.66 16.07
N TYR A 286 15.80 45.95 14.77
CA TYR A 286 16.49 45.14 13.77
C TYR A 286 18.02 45.32 13.75
N GLN A 287 18.54 46.48 14.17
CA GLN A 287 19.97 46.78 14.05
C GLN A 287 20.85 46.05 15.09
N ASN A 288 20.34 45.79 16.30
CA ASN A 288 21.12 45.18 17.40
C ASN A 288 20.83 43.68 17.62
N SER A 289 20.08 43.05 16.73
CA SER A 289 19.61 41.67 16.91
C SER A 289 20.54 40.62 16.30
N THR A 290 20.57 39.44 16.92
CA THR A 290 21.31 38.26 16.44
C THR A 290 20.79 37.81 15.07
N THR A 291 21.65 37.16 14.27
CA THR A 291 21.27 36.59 12.96
C THR A 291 20.08 35.64 13.04
N LEU A 292 19.91 34.92 14.15
CA LEU A 292 18.75 34.05 14.40
C LEU A 292 17.46 34.84 14.59
N HIS A 293 17.51 35.97 15.30
CA HIS A 293 16.35 36.84 15.48
C HIS A 293 15.90 37.44 14.15
N LYS A 294 16.85 37.85 13.29
CA LYS A 294 16.54 38.34 11.93
C LYS A 294 15.85 37.28 11.08
N LEU A 295 16.29 36.02 11.16
CA LEU A 295 15.62 34.89 10.48
C LEU A 295 14.22 34.63 11.05
N PHE A 296 14.04 34.75 12.36
CA PHE A 296 12.74 34.55 13.01
C PHE A 296 11.71 35.58 12.55
N VAL A 297 12.08 36.86 12.46
CA VAL A 297 11.20 37.93 11.94
C VAL A 297 10.77 37.65 10.50
N ILE A 298 11.69 37.20 9.65
CA ILE A 298 11.38 36.82 8.27
C ILE A 298 10.44 35.60 8.22
N LEU A 299 10.68 34.58 9.05
CA LEU A 299 9.80 33.40 9.14
C LEU A 299 8.41 33.76 9.66
N GLN A 300 8.31 34.73 10.58
CA GLN A 300 7.04 35.22 11.11
C GLN A 300 6.26 35.99 10.04
N ALA A 301 6.93 36.84 9.26
CA ALA A 301 6.37 37.51 8.09
C ALA A 301 5.84 36.50 7.04
N VAL A 302 6.62 35.46 6.73
CA VAL A 302 6.22 34.36 5.82
C VAL A 302 5.01 33.61 6.37
N THR A 303 5.01 33.31 7.67
CA THR A 303 3.90 32.62 8.34
C THR A 303 2.62 33.46 8.28
N LYS A 304 2.70 34.77 8.53
CA LYS A 304 1.53 35.67 8.43
C LYS A 304 1.01 35.82 7.01
N THR A 305 1.90 35.87 6.01
CA THR A 305 1.47 35.79 4.60
C THR A 305 0.83 34.44 4.28
N SER A 306 1.26 33.34 4.92
CA SER A 306 0.64 32.02 4.78
C SER A 306 -0.75 31.95 5.43
N THR A 307 -0.95 32.51 6.62
CA THR A 307 -2.27 32.54 7.27
C THR A 307 -3.26 33.42 6.50
N MET A 308 -2.76 34.54 5.96
CA MET A 308 -3.52 35.38 5.04
C MET A 308 -4.06 34.58 3.84
N MET A 309 -3.26 33.65 3.31
CA MET A 309 -3.68 32.79 2.19
C MET A 309 -4.81 31.80 2.55
N ILE A 310 -4.88 31.35 3.80
CA ILE A 310 -5.93 30.40 4.23
C ILE A 310 -7.29 31.13 4.36
N GLY A 311 -7.29 32.46 4.35
CA GLY A 311 -8.46 33.31 4.54
C GLY A 311 -8.58 33.87 5.96
N GLU A 312 -7.58 33.66 6.82
CA GLU A 312 -7.48 34.27 8.16
C GLU A 312 -6.91 35.69 8.07
N VAL A 313 -7.54 36.54 7.23
CA VAL A 313 -7.06 37.90 6.97
C VAL A 313 -7.68 38.87 7.98
N ASP A 314 -6.89 39.30 8.98
CA ASP A 314 -7.16 40.54 9.73
C ASP A 314 -6.82 41.75 8.85
N ALA A 315 -7.60 41.92 7.77
CA ALA A 315 -7.37 42.94 6.75
C ALA A 315 -7.56 44.35 7.32
N ASP A 316 -8.33 44.49 8.39
CA ASP A 316 -8.66 45.76 9.02
C ASP A 316 -7.41 46.54 9.45
N ASN A 317 -6.38 45.83 9.92
CA ASN A 317 -5.10 46.44 10.32
C ASN A 317 -4.28 46.93 9.12
N ILE A 318 -4.38 46.24 7.97
CA ILE A 318 -3.64 46.57 6.74
C ILE A 318 -4.38 47.67 5.97
N LEU A 319 -5.70 47.57 5.85
CA LEU A 319 -6.58 48.55 5.20
C LEU A 319 -6.71 49.85 6.01
N GLY A 320 -6.50 49.79 7.34
CA GLY A 320 -6.49 50.93 8.24
C GLY A 320 -5.32 51.92 8.02
N THR A 321 -4.27 51.52 7.29
CA THR A 321 -3.08 52.36 7.03
C THR A 321 -3.37 53.56 6.11
N ARG A 322 -4.57 53.69 5.53
CA ARG A 322 -5.00 54.76 4.59
C ARG A 322 -4.11 54.93 3.35
N GLN A 323 -3.21 53.99 3.08
CA GLN A 323 -2.36 53.98 1.90
C GLN A 323 -3.00 53.11 0.80
N TRP A 324 -2.96 53.57 -0.44
CA TRP A 324 -3.57 52.86 -1.57
C TRP A 324 -2.71 51.67 -2.04
N ILE A 325 -1.38 51.73 -1.85
CA ILE A 325 -0.43 50.70 -2.31
C ILE A 325 -0.62 49.37 -1.54
N PRO A 326 -0.68 49.33 -0.19
CA PRO A 326 -0.97 48.09 0.55
C PRO A 326 -2.32 47.48 0.17
N SER A 327 -3.36 48.29 -0.02
CA SER A 327 -4.70 47.83 -0.38
C SER A 327 -4.74 47.16 -1.76
N ILE A 328 -4.04 47.71 -2.76
CA ILE A 328 -3.91 47.08 -4.08
C ILE A 328 -3.09 45.79 -3.99
N LEU A 329 -2.01 45.78 -3.21
CA LEU A 329 -1.17 44.59 -3.03
C LEU A 329 -1.95 43.44 -2.38
N VAL A 330 -2.73 43.73 -1.32
CA VAL A 330 -3.63 42.78 -0.67
C VAL A 330 -4.67 42.24 -1.65
N LEU A 331 -5.29 43.10 -2.46
CA LEU A 331 -6.28 42.70 -3.46
C LEU A 331 -5.69 41.76 -4.53
N ILE A 332 -4.52 42.09 -5.06
CA ILE A 332 -3.81 41.24 -6.04
C ILE A 332 -3.42 39.91 -5.40
N PHE A 333 -2.92 39.95 -4.17
CA PHE A 333 -2.58 38.76 -3.41
C PHE A 333 -3.79 37.85 -3.19
N GLU A 334 -4.94 38.40 -2.79
CA GLU A 334 -6.17 37.65 -2.56
C GLU A 334 -6.67 36.96 -3.84
N ILE A 335 -6.69 37.68 -4.96
CA ILE A 335 -7.10 37.13 -6.26
C ILE A 335 -6.16 36.00 -6.70
N ILE A 336 -4.85 36.22 -6.60
CA ILE A 336 -3.88 35.20 -7.04
C ILE A 336 -3.91 34.00 -6.10
N THR A 337 -3.92 34.20 -4.79
CA THR A 337 -3.66 33.12 -3.85
C THR A 337 -4.93 32.41 -3.37
N VAL A 338 -5.98 33.15 -3.02
CA VAL A 338 -7.24 32.57 -2.54
C VAL A 338 -8.10 32.12 -3.72
N ILE A 339 -8.23 32.93 -4.78
CA ILE A 339 -9.13 32.60 -5.90
C ILE A 339 -8.47 31.66 -6.92
N LEU A 340 -7.23 31.89 -7.32
CA LEU A 340 -6.58 31.03 -8.33
C LEU A 340 -5.88 29.81 -7.72
N LEU A 341 -5.02 30.01 -6.71
CA LEU A 341 -4.19 28.91 -6.20
C LEU A 341 -4.96 27.92 -5.32
N MET A 342 -5.85 28.37 -4.41
CA MET A 342 -6.63 27.45 -3.57
C MET A 342 -7.57 26.57 -4.41
N ASN A 343 -8.27 27.16 -5.38
CA ASN A 343 -9.18 26.42 -6.27
C ASN A 343 -8.43 25.46 -7.20
N LEU A 344 -7.22 25.81 -7.64
CA LEU A 344 -6.34 24.89 -8.36
C LEU A 344 -5.94 23.69 -7.49
N MET A 345 -5.63 23.92 -6.20
CA MET A 345 -5.26 22.84 -5.28
C MET A 345 -6.42 21.87 -5.04
N VAL A 346 -7.62 22.38 -4.80
CA VAL A 346 -8.82 21.56 -4.57
C VAL A 346 -9.19 20.77 -5.83
N SER A 347 -9.18 21.41 -7.00
CA SER A 347 -9.52 20.73 -8.26
C SER A 347 -8.54 19.60 -8.62
N LEU A 348 -7.23 19.78 -8.37
CA LEU A 348 -6.24 18.72 -8.57
C LEU A 348 -6.38 17.58 -7.55
N ALA A 349 -6.69 17.91 -6.29
CA ALA A 349 -6.91 16.89 -5.27
C ALA A 349 -8.14 16.04 -5.57
N VAL A 350 -9.24 16.64 -6.04
CA VAL A 350 -10.49 15.95 -6.39
C VAL A 350 -10.37 15.15 -7.68
N GLY A 351 -9.68 15.67 -8.69
CA GLY A 351 -9.48 14.98 -9.98
C GLY A 351 -8.76 13.63 -9.84
N ASP A 352 -7.88 13.49 -8.86
CA ASP A 352 -7.04 12.31 -8.68
C ASP A 352 -7.64 11.22 -7.77
N VAL A 353 -8.75 11.46 -7.05
CA VAL A 353 -9.19 10.58 -5.93
C VAL A 353 -9.52 9.16 -6.37
N ASN A 354 -10.18 8.98 -7.51
CA ASN A 354 -10.65 7.66 -7.94
C ASN A 354 -9.49 6.78 -8.43
N ASP A 355 -8.63 7.33 -9.28
CA ASP A 355 -7.40 6.64 -9.73
C ASP A 355 -6.45 6.39 -8.56
N LEU A 356 -6.44 7.32 -7.60
CA LEU A 356 -5.71 7.18 -6.36
C LEU A 356 -6.21 6.00 -5.53
N ARG A 357 -7.53 5.80 -5.44
CA ARG A 357 -8.13 4.67 -4.74
C ARG A 357 -7.72 3.34 -5.34
N ASN A 358 -7.89 3.16 -6.64
CA ASN A 358 -7.55 1.90 -7.31
C ASN A 358 -6.04 1.61 -7.21
N THR A 359 -5.19 2.63 -7.42
CA THR A 359 -3.73 2.49 -7.24
C THR A 359 -3.35 2.16 -5.80
N SER A 360 -4.08 2.70 -4.82
CA SER A 360 -3.82 2.44 -3.40
C SER A 360 -4.19 1.02 -2.97
N GLN A 361 -5.28 0.46 -3.53
CA GLN A 361 -5.70 -0.94 -3.33
C GLN A 361 -4.66 -1.94 -3.86
N ASP A 362 -4.02 -1.60 -4.97
CA ASP A 362 -2.91 -2.39 -5.51
C ASP A 362 -1.67 -2.30 -4.64
N LYS A 363 -1.31 -1.10 -4.19
CA LYS A 363 -0.13 -0.90 -3.35
C LYS A 363 -0.31 -1.50 -1.96
N ILE A 364 -1.51 -1.46 -1.38
CA ILE A 364 -1.78 -2.10 -0.09
C ILE A 364 -1.69 -3.62 -0.21
N LEU A 365 -2.17 -4.22 -1.32
CA LEU A 365 -1.99 -5.65 -1.57
C LEU A 365 -0.50 -6.03 -1.59
N ARG A 366 0.32 -5.24 -2.29
CA ARG A 366 1.79 -5.42 -2.33
C ARG A 366 2.41 -5.34 -0.93
N ILE A 367 1.95 -4.41 -0.10
CA ILE A 367 2.42 -4.25 1.28
C ILE A 367 2.02 -5.44 2.15
N LYS A 368 0.77 -5.91 2.04
CA LYS A 368 0.26 -7.08 2.78
C LYS A 368 0.97 -8.35 2.37
N LEU A 369 1.18 -8.58 1.07
CA LEU A 369 1.98 -9.69 0.55
C LEU A 369 3.42 -9.67 1.08
N ASN A 370 4.08 -8.50 1.02
CA ASN A 370 5.42 -8.36 1.57
C ASN A 370 5.47 -8.68 3.06
N PHE A 371 4.46 -8.25 3.81
CA PHE A 371 4.38 -8.54 5.23
C PHE A 371 4.20 -10.03 5.51
N VAL A 372 3.35 -10.74 4.74
CA VAL A 372 3.19 -12.20 4.86
C VAL A 372 4.50 -12.92 4.53
N ILE A 373 5.19 -12.54 3.45
CA ILE A 373 6.50 -13.12 3.10
C ILE A 373 7.51 -12.88 4.22
N GLU A 374 7.60 -11.65 4.76
CA GLU A 374 8.50 -11.33 5.88
C GLU A 374 8.13 -12.12 7.15
N ALA A 375 6.85 -12.30 7.45
CA ALA A 375 6.38 -13.06 8.61
C ALA A 375 6.67 -14.56 8.48
N LEU A 376 6.49 -15.14 7.29
CA LEU A 376 6.82 -16.55 7.01
C LEU A 376 8.33 -16.82 7.03
N GLN A 377 9.13 -15.85 6.58
CA GLN A 377 10.60 -15.93 6.73
C GLN A 377 11.02 -15.86 8.19
N LEU A 378 10.35 -15.01 8.97
CA LEU A 378 10.61 -14.87 10.40
C LEU A 378 10.25 -16.14 11.17
N SER A 379 9.13 -16.78 10.83
CA SER A 379 8.73 -18.03 11.48
C SER A 379 9.69 -19.17 11.19
N GLU A 380 10.16 -19.31 9.94
CA GLU A 380 11.16 -20.31 9.56
C GLU A 380 12.51 -20.07 10.27
N ALA A 381 12.92 -18.80 10.41
CA ALA A 381 14.21 -18.46 11.01
C ALA A 381 14.26 -18.56 12.54
N ILE A 382 13.16 -18.27 13.25
CA ILE A 382 13.19 -18.15 14.72
C ILE A 382 12.52 -19.35 15.42
N GLY A 383 11.73 -20.19 14.73
CA GLY A 383 11.21 -21.44 15.32
C GLY A 383 10.37 -21.26 16.61
N ILE A 384 9.89 -20.05 16.90
CA ILE A 384 9.08 -19.75 18.10
C ILE A 384 7.71 -20.40 17.92
N SER A 385 7.20 -21.10 18.94
CA SER A 385 5.91 -21.82 18.90
C SER A 385 4.71 -21.00 18.39
N ALA A 386 4.67 -19.69 18.67
CA ALA A 386 3.61 -18.80 18.20
C ALA A 386 3.73 -18.41 16.71
N LEU A 387 4.94 -18.49 16.15
CA LEU A 387 5.24 -18.23 14.74
C LEU A 387 5.31 -19.52 13.92
N SER A 388 5.71 -20.64 14.53
CA SER A 388 5.78 -21.94 13.87
C SER A 388 4.40 -22.43 13.43
N SER A 389 3.32 -22.01 14.12
CA SER A 389 1.94 -22.32 13.71
C SER A 389 1.61 -21.79 12.32
N LEU A 390 2.28 -20.72 11.85
CA LEU A 390 2.05 -20.16 10.50
C LEU A 390 2.56 -21.07 9.37
N CYS A 391 3.46 -22.01 9.66
CA CYS A 391 3.95 -22.97 8.67
C CYS A 391 3.28 -24.34 8.81
N THR A 392 2.70 -24.66 9.96
CA THR A 392 2.16 -26.00 10.27
C THR A 392 0.65 -26.11 10.13
N ASN A 393 -0.10 -25.01 10.24
CA ASN A 393 -1.55 -25.05 10.13
C ASN A 393 -1.98 -25.14 8.67
N PRO A 394 -2.78 -26.15 8.26
CA PRO A 394 -3.30 -26.23 6.90
C PRO A 394 -4.26 -25.07 6.61
N THR A 395 -4.19 -24.50 5.41
CA THR A 395 -5.10 -23.45 4.95
C THR A 395 -6.50 -24.00 4.74
N ASN A 396 -7.51 -23.17 5.02
CA ASN A 396 -8.91 -23.50 4.75
C ASN A 396 -9.12 -23.72 3.24
N ASN A 397 -9.88 -24.76 2.86
CA ASN A 397 -10.08 -25.14 1.46
C ASN A 397 -11.33 -24.51 0.83
N MET A 398 -12.20 -23.90 1.64
CA MET A 398 -13.44 -23.25 1.19
C MET A 398 -13.45 -21.78 1.60
N LEU A 399 -13.76 -20.90 0.66
CA LEU A 399 -13.98 -19.48 0.88
C LEU A 399 -15.39 -19.12 0.43
N VAL A 400 -16.19 -18.55 1.32
CA VAL A 400 -17.53 -18.04 1.02
C VAL A 400 -17.49 -16.53 1.08
N VAL A 401 -17.86 -15.87 -0.02
CA VAL A 401 -17.91 -14.41 -0.15
C VAL A 401 -19.34 -14.00 -0.45
N SER A 402 -19.91 -13.12 0.38
CA SER A 402 -21.19 -12.48 0.12
C SER A 402 -21.01 -11.31 -0.85
N TYR A 403 -22.02 -11.03 -1.68
CA TYR A 403 -22.01 -9.85 -2.55
C TYR A 403 -21.92 -8.52 -1.78
N GLU A 404 -22.23 -8.51 -0.48
CA GLU A 404 -22.07 -7.34 0.40
C GLU A 404 -20.63 -7.11 0.88
N GLY A 405 -19.69 -8.00 0.52
CA GLY A 405 -18.26 -7.90 0.86
C GLY A 405 -17.84 -8.66 2.12
N GLY A 406 -18.78 -9.23 2.86
CA GLY A 406 -18.48 -10.14 3.97
C GLY A 406 -17.93 -11.48 3.46
N TYR A 407 -16.97 -12.07 4.17
CA TYR A 407 -16.43 -13.39 3.80
C TYR A 407 -16.06 -14.24 5.02
N PHE A 408 -16.11 -15.54 4.86
CA PHE A 408 -15.57 -16.49 5.83
C PHE A 408 -14.94 -17.70 5.11
N ALA A 409 -14.02 -18.37 5.78
CA ALA A 409 -13.36 -19.56 5.25
C ALA A 409 -13.50 -20.72 6.24
N LYS A 410 -13.64 -21.94 5.70
CA LYS A 410 -13.83 -23.17 6.45
C LYS A 410 -13.03 -24.30 5.79
N THR A 411 -12.57 -25.24 6.60
CA THR A 411 -12.02 -26.51 6.09
C THR A 411 -13.16 -27.49 5.93
N ASP A 412 -13.28 -28.06 4.74
CA ASP A 412 -14.21 -29.14 4.45
C ASP A 412 -13.41 -30.31 3.84
N GLU A 413 -13.42 -31.44 4.54
CA GLU A 413 -12.71 -32.66 4.14
C GLU A 413 -13.37 -33.35 2.94
N THR A 414 -14.63 -33.03 2.63
CA THR A 414 -15.31 -33.59 1.45
C THR A 414 -14.75 -33.03 0.14
N ILE A 415 -14.13 -31.84 0.18
CA ILE A 415 -13.54 -31.17 -0.98
C ILE A 415 -12.40 -32.00 -1.58
N SER A 416 -11.58 -32.66 -0.75
CA SER A 416 -10.49 -33.48 -1.29
C SER A 416 -11.01 -34.62 -2.16
N ARG A 417 -12.17 -35.20 -1.82
CA ARG A 417 -12.80 -36.26 -2.63
C ARG A 417 -13.25 -35.73 -4.00
N ILE A 418 -13.78 -34.52 -4.07
CA ILE A 418 -14.21 -33.88 -5.33
C ILE A 418 -13.04 -33.73 -6.31
N PHE A 419 -11.85 -33.39 -5.80
CA PHE A 419 -10.65 -33.26 -6.64
C PHE A 419 -10.00 -34.62 -6.94
N ASP A 420 -10.13 -35.61 -6.05
CA ASP A 420 -9.57 -36.96 -6.22
C ASP A 420 -10.34 -37.78 -7.27
N GLU A 421 -11.69 -37.77 -7.24
CA GLU A 421 -12.54 -38.42 -8.26
C GLU A 421 -12.18 -37.95 -9.68
N ARG A 422 -11.82 -36.67 -9.83
CA ARG A 422 -11.40 -36.13 -11.12
C ARG A 422 -10.00 -36.57 -11.52
N ARG A 423 -9.02 -36.59 -10.59
CA ARG A 423 -7.67 -37.10 -10.89
C ARG A 423 -7.73 -38.55 -11.37
N GLU A 424 -8.59 -39.36 -10.76
CA GLU A 424 -8.81 -40.74 -11.19
C GLU A 424 -9.51 -40.82 -12.56
N SER A 425 -10.49 -39.95 -12.83
CA SER A 425 -11.15 -39.89 -14.16
C SER A 425 -10.21 -39.47 -15.30
N ILE A 426 -9.20 -38.64 -15.00
CA ILE A 426 -8.19 -38.19 -15.97
C ILE A 426 -7.08 -39.23 -16.11
N ALA A 427 -6.66 -39.86 -15.02
CA ALA A 427 -5.63 -40.92 -15.03
C ALA A 427 -6.14 -42.24 -15.66
N GLY A 428 -7.46 -42.47 -15.67
CA GLY A 428 -8.09 -43.63 -16.30
C GLY A 428 -8.23 -43.55 -17.82
N GLN A 429 -7.93 -42.42 -18.46
CA GLN A 429 -7.88 -42.30 -19.92
C GLN A 429 -6.49 -42.69 -20.43
N ALA A 430 -6.37 -43.93 -20.92
CA ALA A 430 -5.18 -44.38 -21.64
C ALA A 430 -4.87 -43.45 -22.82
N PRO A 431 -3.58 -43.13 -23.10
CA PRO A 431 -3.24 -42.35 -24.28
C PRO A 431 -3.69 -43.10 -25.53
N PRO A 432 -4.24 -42.40 -26.55
CA PRO A 432 -4.63 -43.06 -27.79
C PRO A 432 -3.38 -43.68 -28.44
N PRO A 433 -3.50 -44.86 -29.06
CA PRO A 433 -2.36 -45.54 -29.66
C PRO A 433 -1.73 -44.67 -30.75
N SER A 434 -0.42 -44.48 -30.64
CA SER A 434 0.42 -43.70 -31.55
C SER A 434 0.67 -44.45 -32.85
N HIS A 435 -0.36 -44.63 -33.69
CA HIS A 435 -0.21 -45.04 -35.08
C HIS A 435 -1.38 -44.53 -35.91
N LEU A 436 -1.21 -43.35 -36.52
CA LEU A 436 -1.68 -42.97 -37.86
C LEU A 436 -1.41 -41.48 -38.01
N GLY A 437 -0.32 -41.15 -38.71
CA GLY A 437 -0.10 -39.80 -39.19
C GLY A 437 -1.12 -39.48 -40.27
N PHE A 438 -1.93 -38.44 -40.07
CA PHE A 438 -2.51 -37.65 -41.14
C PHE A 438 -2.80 -36.25 -40.61
N GLY A 439 -2.33 -35.25 -41.33
CA GLY A 439 -2.39 -33.84 -40.95
C GLY A 439 -3.82 -33.35 -40.75
N GLY A 440 -4.01 -32.65 -39.64
CA GLY A 440 -5.16 -31.79 -39.39
C GLY A 440 -4.66 -30.56 -38.65
N MET A 441 -4.71 -29.41 -39.31
CA MET A 441 -4.42 -28.11 -38.72
C MET A 441 -5.20 -27.96 -37.40
N MET A 442 -4.50 -27.76 -36.28
CA MET A 442 -5.11 -27.21 -35.08
C MET A 442 -5.58 -25.80 -35.41
N ASN A 443 -6.89 -25.66 -35.56
CA ASN A 443 -7.59 -24.41 -35.70
C ASN A 443 -7.43 -23.60 -34.40
N PRO A 444 -6.93 -22.35 -34.42
CA PRO A 444 -6.94 -21.48 -33.26
C PRO A 444 -8.34 -20.88 -33.12
N SER A 445 -9.27 -21.64 -32.55
CA SER A 445 -10.59 -21.12 -32.21
C SER A 445 -10.97 -21.50 -30.78
N SER A 446 -10.13 -21.13 -29.82
CA SER A 446 -10.64 -20.73 -28.51
C SER A 446 -11.06 -19.26 -28.65
N THR A 447 -12.20 -19.01 -29.28
CA THR A 447 -12.89 -17.73 -29.10
C THR A 447 -13.26 -17.67 -27.64
N SER A 448 -12.53 -16.87 -26.87
CA SER A 448 -12.88 -16.47 -25.51
C SER A 448 -14.34 -16.05 -25.49
N ASP A 449 -15.18 -16.79 -24.76
CA ASP A 449 -16.57 -16.42 -24.56
C ASP A 449 -16.56 -15.07 -23.81
N LEU A 450 -17.01 -14.01 -24.49
CA LEU A 450 -17.09 -12.68 -23.88
C LEU A 450 -18.28 -12.66 -22.92
N VAL A 451 -17.98 -12.48 -21.64
CA VAL A 451 -18.97 -12.32 -20.57
C VAL A 451 -19.07 -10.84 -20.23
N PHE A 452 -20.27 -10.30 -20.38
CA PHE A 452 -20.56 -8.91 -20.03
C PHE A 452 -21.33 -8.88 -18.70
N HIS A 453 -20.82 -8.12 -17.74
CA HIS A 453 -21.53 -7.83 -16.51
C HIS A 453 -22.27 -6.50 -16.67
N LEU A 454 -23.59 -6.51 -16.44
CA LEU A 454 -24.42 -5.30 -16.42
C LEU A 454 -24.83 -4.98 -14.98
N GLY A 455 -24.51 -3.78 -14.52
CA GLY A 455 -25.00 -3.22 -13.25
C GLY A 455 -26.01 -2.11 -13.51
N PHE A 456 -27.15 -2.13 -12.81
CA PHE A 456 -28.17 -1.09 -12.90
C PHE A 456 -27.91 0.02 -11.86
N SER A 457 -28.01 1.28 -12.28
CA SER A 457 -27.63 2.47 -11.47
C SER A 457 -28.53 2.72 -10.25
N LYS A 458 -29.77 2.22 -10.24
CA LYS A 458 -30.76 2.52 -9.19
C LYS A 458 -31.17 1.35 -8.28
N GLU A 459 -30.89 0.12 -8.67
CA GLU A 459 -31.25 -1.08 -7.90
C GLU A 459 -30.09 -2.07 -7.99
N ARG A 460 -29.77 -2.76 -6.87
CA ARG A 460 -28.65 -3.73 -6.74
C ARG A 460 -28.79 -4.98 -7.65
N LEU A 461 -29.56 -4.91 -8.73
CA LEU A 461 -29.68 -5.96 -9.72
C LEU A 461 -28.40 -5.99 -10.57
N ARG A 462 -27.82 -7.18 -10.71
CA ARG A 462 -26.70 -7.46 -11.61
C ARG A 462 -27.17 -8.51 -12.62
N MET A 463 -26.95 -8.27 -13.91
CA MET A 463 -27.27 -9.22 -14.97
C MET A 463 -25.97 -9.67 -15.64
N ARG A 464 -25.76 -10.98 -15.74
CA ARG A 464 -24.61 -11.58 -16.45
C ARG A 464 -25.07 -11.99 -17.84
N LEU A 465 -24.51 -11.39 -18.89
CA LEU A 465 -24.73 -11.80 -20.27
C LEU A 465 -23.52 -12.64 -20.73
N CYS A 466 -23.73 -13.94 -20.87
CA CYS A 466 -22.75 -14.81 -21.53
C CYS A 466 -23.09 -14.91 -23.01
N ARG A 467 -22.18 -14.49 -23.89
CA ARG A 467 -22.33 -14.74 -25.32
C ARG A 467 -21.92 -16.19 -25.61
N ARG A 468 -22.88 -17.13 -25.59
CA ARG A 468 -22.65 -18.46 -26.16
C ARG A 468 -22.81 -18.39 -27.68
N PRO A 469 -21.92 -19.02 -28.47
CA PRO A 469 -22.14 -19.19 -29.91
C PRO A 469 -23.27 -20.19 -30.13
N VAL A 470 -24.52 -19.72 -30.09
CA VAL A 470 -25.67 -20.51 -30.53
C VAL A 470 -25.95 -20.17 -31.98
N LEU A 471 -25.75 -21.15 -32.87
CA LEU A 471 -26.30 -21.10 -34.23
C LEU A 471 -27.83 -21.15 -34.12
N GLY A 472 -28.48 -19.99 -34.16
CA GLY A 472 -29.94 -19.88 -34.32
C GLY A 472 -30.60 -18.76 -33.52
N ARG A 473 -31.13 -17.77 -34.26
CA ARG A 473 -31.98 -16.61 -33.88
C ARG A 473 -31.39 -15.59 -32.89
N SER A 474 -31.19 -14.36 -33.39
CA SER A 474 -31.01 -13.16 -32.57
C SER A 474 -32.33 -12.78 -31.87
N GLN A 475 -32.27 -12.53 -30.56
CA GLN A 475 -33.29 -11.77 -29.85
C GLN A 475 -32.73 -10.38 -29.56
N ASN A 476 -33.44 -9.34 -30.00
CA ASN A 476 -33.12 -7.96 -29.67
C ASN A 476 -33.83 -7.61 -28.37
N VAL A 477 -33.08 -7.22 -27.35
CA VAL A 477 -33.61 -6.66 -26.10
C VAL A 477 -33.35 -5.16 -26.13
N HIS A 478 -34.41 -4.36 -26.09
CA HIS A 478 -34.33 -2.90 -26.05
C HIS A 478 -34.66 -2.43 -24.64
N ILE A 479 -33.73 -1.72 -24.00
CA ILE A 479 -33.89 -1.19 -22.64
C ILE A 479 -33.79 0.33 -22.73
N ASP A 480 -34.92 1.01 -22.70
CA ASP A 480 -34.98 2.48 -22.70
C ASP A 480 -34.69 3.04 -21.30
N GLY A 481 -33.85 4.09 -21.25
CA GLY A 481 -33.61 4.88 -20.03
C GLY A 481 -32.56 4.35 -19.05
N CYS A 482 -31.83 3.28 -19.38
CA CYS A 482 -30.77 2.74 -18.53
C CYS A 482 -29.37 3.13 -19.01
N THR A 483 -28.54 3.68 -18.13
CA THR A 483 -27.09 3.80 -18.34
C THR A 483 -26.45 2.44 -18.03
N LEU A 484 -25.99 1.74 -19.07
CA LEU A 484 -25.40 0.41 -18.96
C LEU A 484 -23.88 0.56 -18.91
N ASN A 485 -23.28 0.20 -17.78
CA ASN A 485 -21.82 0.16 -17.66
C ASN A 485 -21.36 -1.26 -17.98
N LEU A 486 -20.82 -1.46 -19.20
CA LEU A 486 -20.34 -2.76 -19.68
C LEU A 486 -18.87 -2.91 -19.26
N ILE A 487 -18.62 -3.74 -18.25
CA ILE A 487 -17.25 -4.11 -17.87
C ILE A 487 -16.93 -5.42 -18.58
N GLU A 488 -15.96 -5.37 -19.49
CA GLU A 488 -15.38 -6.56 -20.14
C GLU A 488 -14.49 -7.26 -19.10
N ALA A 489 -15.01 -8.34 -18.50
CA ALA A 489 -14.23 -9.19 -17.62
C ALA A 489 -13.71 -10.39 -18.46
N PRO A 490 -12.40 -10.69 -18.43
CA PRO A 490 -11.93 -11.96 -18.98
C PRO A 490 -12.60 -13.09 -18.20
N GLU A 491 -13.12 -14.12 -18.88
CA GLU A 491 -13.59 -15.33 -18.19
C GLU A 491 -12.52 -15.73 -17.17
N SER A 492 -12.93 -15.90 -15.90
CA SER A 492 -12.00 -16.16 -14.80
C SER A 492 -11.11 -17.38 -15.03
N GLY A 493 -11.46 -18.23 -16.02
CA GLY A 493 -10.80 -19.49 -16.33
C GLY A 493 -11.06 -20.56 -15.27
N ILE A 494 -11.78 -20.21 -14.19
CA ILE A 494 -12.10 -21.11 -13.09
C ILE A 494 -13.38 -21.85 -13.43
N PRO A 495 -13.35 -23.19 -13.55
CA PRO A 495 -14.53 -23.94 -13.94
C PRO A 495 -15.59 -23.95 -12.83
N GLU A 496 -16.84 -23.72 -13.21
CA GLU A 496 -18.01 -23.79 -12.33
C GLU A 496 -18.29 -25.25 -11.93
N HIS A 497 -18.56 -25.47 -10.65
CA HIS A 497 -18.97 -26.78 -10.14
C HIS A 497 -20.50 -26.89 -10.17
N LYS A 498 -21.02 -27.90 -10.87
CA LYS A 498 -22.45 -28.04 -11.20
C LYS A 498 -23.32 -28.64 -10.08
N SER A 499 -22.74 -29.04 -8.95
CA SER A 499 -23.52 -29.60 -7.84
C SER A 499 -23.99 -28.50 -6.89
N SER A 500 -25.20 -28.64 -6.34
CA SER A 500 -25.71 -27.73 -5.31
C SER A 500 -24.97 -27.99 -4.00
N PHE A 501 -23.99 -27.16 -3.68
CA PHE A 501 -23.39 -27.14 -2.36
C PHE A 501 -24.34 -26.43 -1.39
N ALA A 502 -24.67 -27.07 -0.26
CA ALA A 502 -25.35 -26.37 0.82
C ALA A 502 -24.41 -25.27 1.34
N VAL A 503 -24.90 -24.05 1.46
CA VAL A 503 -24.11 -22.95 2.01
C VAL A 503 -23.89 -23.23 3.50
N PRO A 504 -22.64 -23.36 3.98
CA PRO A 504 -22.39 -23.60 5.38
C PRO A 504 -22.74 -22.37 6.22
N ASP A 505 -23.20 -22.61 7.44
CA ASP A 505 -23.46 -21.54 8.41
C ASP A 505 -22.16 -20.82 8.82
N ASN A 506 -22.28 -19.51 9.06
CA ASN A 506 -21.15 -18.68 9.50
C ASN A 506 -20.87 -18.88 10.99
N GLU A 507 -20.14 -19.95 11.31
CA GLU A 507 -19.68 -20.28 12.66
C GLU A 507 -18.37 -19.54 13.05
N ALA A 508 -17.96 -18.52 12.28
CA ALA A 508 -16.70 -17.83 12.54
C ALA A 508 -16.72 -17.17 13.94
N SER A 509 -15.75 -17.54 14.78
CA SER A 509 -15.58 -16.96 16.11
C SER A 509 -15.43 -15.44 16.05
N CYS A 510 -15.94 -14.74 17.07
CA CYS A 510 -15.81 -13.28 17.18
C CYS A 510 -14.35 -12.82 17.03
N MET A 511 -13.40 -13.59 17.59
CA MET A 511 -11.97 -13.32 17.43
C MET A 511 -11.50 -13.41 15.97
N ARG A 512 -11.98 -14.38 15.18
CA ARG A 512 -11.64 -14.47 13.76
C ARG A 512 -12.18 -13.27 12.98
N LYS A 513 -13.42 -12.85 13.25
CA LYS A 513 -14.02 -11.64 12.66
C LYS A 513 -13.22 -10.37 13.01
N ALA A 514 -12.76 -10.23 14.26
CA ALA A 514 -11.91 -9.12 14.67
C ALA A 514 -10.55 -9.13 13.95
N LYS A 515 -9.92 -10.29 13.78
CA LYS A 515 -8.67 -10.44 13.01
C LYS A 515 -8.86 -10.10 11.53
N GLN A 516 -9.96 -10.55 10.92
CA GLN A 516 -10.33 -10.22 9.54
C GLN A 516 -10.51 -8.71 9.36
N TRP A 517 -11.21 -8.05 10.28
CA TRP A 517 -11.38 -6.60 10.26
C TRP A 517 -10.04 -5.86 10.39
N LEU A 518 -9.15 -6.31 11.29
CA LEU A 518 -7.90 -5.61 11.58
C LEU A 518 -6.90 -5.56 10.41
N ILE A 519 -6.78 -6.67 9.66
CA ILE A 519 -5.72 -6.79 8.64
C ILE A 519 -6.17 -7.49 7.36
N GLY A 520 -7.32 -8.15 7.35
CA GLY A 520 -7.82 -8.95 6.23
C GLY A 520 -7.97 -8.19 4.92
N LEU A 521 -8.05 -8.91 3.82
CA LEU A 521 -8.27 -8.34 2.49
C LEU A 521 -9.73 -7.88 2.32
N ASP A 522 -9.90 -6.80 1.58
CA ASP A 522 -11.21 -6.33 1.11
C ASP A 522 -11.55 -7.07 -0.18
N TRP A 523 -12.26 -8.19 -0.04
CA TRP A 523 -12.58 -9.07 -1.16
C TRP A 523 -13.47 -8.42 -2.22
N HIS A 524 -14.31 -7.44 -1.84
CA HIS A 524 -15.18 -6.77 -2.78
C HIS A 524 -14.36 -6.03 -3.85
N ALA A 525 -13.34 -5.28 -3.41
CA ALA A 525 -12.43 -4.55 -4.28
C ALA A 525 -11.58 -5.46 -5.20
N TYR A 526 -11.24 -6.67 -4.74
CA TYR A 526 -10.41 -7.59 -5.53
C TYR A 526 -11.22 -8.50 -6.45
N LEU A 527 -12.50 -8.72 -6.15
CA LEU A 527 -13.40 -9.50 -6.99
C LEU A 527 -14.10 -8.67 -8.07
N GLU A 528 -14.22 -7.34 -7.94
CA GLU A 528 -14.71 -6.49 -9.06
C GLU A 528 -13.80 -6.50 -10.31
N LEU A 529 -12.60 -7.06 -10.19
CA LEU A 529 -11.64 -7.27 -11.28
C LEU A 529 -11.82 -8.60 -12.02
N TYR A 530 -12.78 -9.45 -11.60
CA TYR A 530 -13.12 -10.76 -12.15
C TYR A 530 -14.63 -10.88 -12.36
#